data_AF-A0A2V7K6C7-F1
#
_entry.id   AF-A0A2V7K6C7-F1
#
_cell.length_a   1.000
_cell.length_b   1.000
_cell.length_c   1.000
_cell.angle_alpha   90.00
_cell.angle_beta   90.00
_cell.angle_gamma   90.00
#
_symmetry.space_group_name_H-M   'P 1'
#
loop_
_entity.id
_entity.type
_entity.pdbx_description
1 polymer ?
#
loop_
_entity_poly.entity_id
_entity_poly.type
_entity_poly.pdbx_seq_one_letter_code
_entity_poly.pdbx_strand_id
1 'polypeptide(L)'
;YTQYWASNTNLPPTDYSPLSDDAIIAQIEAGFSSGALTFDESTLYIVFTGIGVNPGGGFGTVYCAYHGYYIAADGRNVKYSAMPYAVDPAYPGACSALSGSPNDDIAADAEVNLISHETEETTTDENLDAWYDASGAENADKCAWQFGQTYTTGNGSTANISVGGRDWLVQMNWVNATVSKKGGPVGCKQGWP
;
A
#
# COMPACT_ATOMS: atom_id res chain seq x y z
N TYR A 1 4.96 -10.53 9.14
CA TYR A 1 6.04 -10.84 8.17
C TYR A 1 7.07 -11.75 8.83
N THR A 2 7.74 -12.61 8.06
CA THR A 2 8.78 -13.54 8.56
C THR A 2 10.19 -12.97 8.48
N GLN A 3 10.38 -11.92 7.67
CA GLN A 3 11.64 -11.20 7.48
C GLN A 3 11.35 -9.70 7.37
N TYR A 4 12.31 -8.88 7.81
CA TYR A 4 12.30 -7.42 7.63
C TYR A 4 13.74 -6.94 7.52
N TRP A 5 13.93 -5.80 6.88
CA TRP A 5 15.23 -5.15 6.77
C TRP A 5 15.05 -3.64 6.84
N ALA A 6 15.99 -2.97 7.51
CA ALA A 6 16.04 -1.52 7.61
C ALA A 6 17.51 -1.09 7.54
N SER A 7 17.80 -0.10 6.69
CA SER A 7 19.11 0.51 6.57
C SER A 7 19.12 1.89 7.21
N ASN A 8 20.24 2.27 7.83
CA ASN A 8 20.53 3.64 8.24
C ASN A 8 21.62 4.30 7.37
N THR A 9 21.92 3.68 6.22
CA THR A 9 22.92 4.13 5.25
C THR A 9 22.25 4.32 3.88
N ASN A 10 22.76 5.27 3.08
CA ASN A 10 22.20 5.62 1.77
C ASN A 10 20.68 5.92 1.85
N LEU A 11 20.26 6.60 2.92
CA LEU A 11 18.87 7.00 3.08
C LEU A 11 18.50 8.04 2.02
N PRO A 12 17.26 7.99 1.50
CA PRO A 12 16.77 9.00 0.58
C PRO A 12 16.73 10.38 1.27
N PRO A 13 16.83 11.47 0.50
CA PRO A 13 16.64 12.80 1.05
C PRO A 13 15.22 12.96 1.60
N THR A 14 15.10 13.69 2.70
CA THR A 14 13.82 14.01 3.36
C THR A 14 13.39 15.45 3.06
N ASP A 15 13.56 15.87 1.81
CA ASP A 15 13.31 17.24 1.31
C ASP A 15 12.23 17.29 0.22
N TYR A 16 11.46 16.21 0.08
CA TYR A 16 10.39 16.01 -0.90
C TYR A 16 10.84 16.00 -2.37
N SER A 17 12.15 16.00 -2.62
CA SER A 17 12.65 15.75 -3.97
C SER A 17 12.22 14.35 -4.44
N PRO A 18 11.86 14.18 -5.73
CA PRO A 18 11.48 12.87 -6.26
C PRO A 18 12.57 11.82 -6.01
N LEU A 19 12.20 10.74 -5.33
CA LEU A 19 13.04 9.55 -5.16
C LEU A 19 12.80 8.62 -6.34
N SER A 20 13.85 8.27 -7.08
CA SER A 20 13.73 7.35 -8.22
C SER A 20 13.46 5.91 -7.79
N ASP A 21 12.79 5.15 -8.66
CA ASP A 21 12.61 3.71 -8.47
C ASP A 21 13.93 2.97 -8.36
N ASP A 22 14.96 3.35 -9.13
CA ASP A 22 16.30 2.78 -9.01
C ASP A 22 16.87 2.87 -7.59
N ALA A 23 16.55 3.93 -6.84
CA ALA A 23 17.00 4.08 -5.46
C ALA A 23 16.24 3.15 -4.51
N ILE A 24 14.95 2.92 -4.76
CA ILE A 24 14.11 1.96 -4.01
C ILE A 24 14.60 0.53 -4.29
N ILE A 25 14.80 0.19 -5.56
CA ILE A 25 15.34 -1.09 -6.03
C ILE A 25 16.71 -1.36 -5.40
N ALA A 26 17.60 -0.37 -5.36
CA ALA A 26 18.91 -0.51 -4.73
C ALA A 26 18.83 -0.84 -3.23
N GLN A 27 17.81 -0.33 -2.52
CA GLN A 27 17.58 -0.70 -1.12
C GLN A 27 17.10 -2.15 -1.02
N ILE A 28 16.13 -2.58 -1.82
CA ILE A 28 15.66 -3.99 -1.82
C ILE A 28 16.84 -4.96 -2.08
N GLU A 29 17.68 -4.66 -3.07
CA GLU A 29 18.86 -5.46 -3.41
C GLU A 29 19.93 -5.45 -2.30
N ALA A 30 20.09 -4.34 -1.57
CA ALA A 30 20.94 -4.31 -0.38
C ALA A 30 20.38 -5.19 0.75
N GLY A 31 19.05 -5.25 0.90
CA GLY A 31 18.37 -6.20 1.79
C GLY A 31 18.69 -7.66 1.45
N PHE A 32 18.59 -8.04 0.17
CA PHE A 32 18.99 -9.37 -0.29
C PHE A 32 20.48 -9.64 -0.08
N SER A 33 21.35 -8.69 -0.45
CA SER A 33 22.81 -8.83 -0.34
C SER A 33 23.29 -8.97 1.11
N SER A 34 22.57 -8.37 2.07
CA SER A 34 22.86 -8.50 3.49
C SER A 34 22.46 -9.86 4.09
N GLY A 35 21.64 -10.64 3.39
CA GLY A 35 21.03 -11.87 3.89
C GLY A 35 19.84 -11.65 4.84
N ALA A 36 19.41 -10.40 5.05
CA ALA A 36 18.23 -10.08 5.87
C ALA A 36 16.91 -10.37 5.15
N LEU A 37 16.92 -10.30 3.82
CA LEU A 37 15.82 -10.70 2.96
C LEU A 37 16.24 -11.89 2.11
N THR A 38 15.35 -12.85 1.95
CA THR A 38 15.48 -13.95 1.01
C THR A 38 14.55 -13.70 -0.16
N PHE A 39 15.07 -13.79 -1.38
CA PHE A 39 14.22 -13.70 -2.56
C PHE A 39 13.27 -14.90 -2.67
N ASP A 40 12.03 -14.60 -3.02
CA ASP A 40 10.93 -15.49 -3.35
C ASP A 40 10.08 -14.77 -4.41
N GLU A 41 9.80 -15.45 -5.53
CA GLU A 41 9.07 -14.86 -6.67
C GLU A 41 7.61 -14.54 -6.34
N SER A 42 7.06 -15.20 -5.33
CA SER A 42 5.66 -15.07 -4.88
C SER A 42 5.50 -14.01 -3.77
N THR A 43 6.58 -13.32 -3.41
CA THR A 43 6.59 -12.29 -2.37
C THR A 43 6.56 -10.89 -2.97
N LEU A 44 5.64 -10.06 -2.47
CA LEU A 44 5.67 -8.61 -2.62
C LEU A 44 6.58 -7.99 -1.54
N TYR A 45 7.62 -7.28 -1.95
CA TYR A 45 8.54 -6.56 -1.06
C TYR A 45 8.04 -5.13 -0.82
N ILE A 46 7.41 -4.91 0.32
CA ILE A 46 6.84 -3.60 0.68
C ILE A 46 7.94 -2.71 1.28
N VAL A 47 8.18 -1.56 0.68
CA VAL A 47 9.20 -0.59 1.08
C VAL A 47 8.54 0.62 1.72
N PHE A 48 8.73 0.78 3.03
CA PHE A 48 8.25 1.93 3.79
C PHE A 48 9.29 3.05 3.81
N THR A 49 8.85 4.29 3.58
CA THR A 49 9.72 5.46 3.71
C THR A 49 9.25 6.38 4.84
N GLY A 50 10.19 7.15 5.40
CA GLY A 50 9.87 8.13 6.43
C GLY A 50 9.25 9.42 5.89
N ILE A 51 8.90 10.33 6.81
CA ILE A 51 8.46 11.70 6.53
C ILE A 51 9.47 12.40 5.62
N GLY A 52 8.98 13.19 4.66
CA GLY A 52 9.81 14.00 3.77
C GLY A 52 10.33 13.28 2.53
N VAL A 53 10.06 11.98 2.38
CA VAL A 53 10.46 11.19 1.21
C VAL A 53 9.33 11.16 0.19
N ASN A 54 9.65 11.34 -1.09
CA ASN A 54 8.67 11.38 -2.18
C ASN A 54 8.99 10.31 -3.25
N PRO A 55 8.69 9.02 -3.01
CA PRO A 55 8.83 7.94 -3.98
C PRO A 55 8.14 8.28 -5.30
N GLY A 56 8.86 8.17 -6.42
CA GLY A 56 8.39 8.42 -7.78
C GLY A 56 8.00 9.89 -8.09
N GLY A 57 8.00 10.78 -7.09
CA GLY A 57 7.72 12.21 -7.27
C GLY A 57 6.25 12.62 -7.21
N GLY A 58 5.31 11.67 -7.18
CA GLY A 58 3.86 11.91 -7.22
C GLY A 58 3.14 11.77 -5.87
N PHE A 59 3.87 11.46 -4.79
CA PHE A 59 3.26 11.23 -3.49
C PHE A 59 2.44 12.45 -3.02
N GLY A 60 1.22 12.18 -2.52
CA GLY A 60 0.33 13.17 -1.93
C GLY A 60 -0.38 14.08 -2.94
N THR A 61 -0.13 13.91 -4.24
CA THR A 61 -0.74 14.72 -5.31
C THR A 61 -1.26 13.92 -6.48
N VAL A 62 -0.59 12.83 -6.85
CA VAL A 62 -0.97 11.92 -7.94
C VAL A 62 -1.43 10.58 -7.36
N TYR A 63 -0.69 10.06 -6.39
CA TYR A 63 -0.96 8.79 -5.72
C TYR A 63 -0.53 8.85 -4.26
N CYS A 64 -0.91 7.83 -3.50
CA CYS A 64 -0.56 7.68 -2.09
C CYS A 64 0.46 6.60 -1.83
N ALA A 65 0.49 5.60 -2.69
CA ALA A 65 1.47 4.53 -2.79
C ALA A 65 1.45 4.05 -4.24
N TYR A 66 2.33 3.13 -4.58
CA TYR A 66 2.26 2.40 -5.85
C TYR A 66 2.98 1.07 -5.71
N HIS A 67 2.64 0.13 -6.58
CA HIS A 67 3.40 -1.09 -6.79
C HIS A 67 4.14 -1.07 -8.14
N GLY A 68 5.11 -1.97 -8.26
CA GLY A 68 5.90 -2.12 -9.47
C GLY A 68 6.76 -3.37 -9.43
N TYR A 69 7.55 -3.55 -10.48
CA TYR A 69 8.44 -4.70 -10.59
C TYR A 69 9.76 -4.32 -11.26
N TYR A 70 10.75 -5.18 -11.11
CA TYR A 70 11.97 -5.13 -11.88
C TYR A 70 12.53 -6.52 -12.16
N ILE A 71 13.25 -6.66 -13.27
CA ILE A 71 14.06 -7.82 -13.58
C ILE A 71 15.49 -7.52 -13.17
N ALA A 72 15.97 -8.16 -12.13
CA ALA A 72 17.35 -8.04 -11.68
C ALA A 72 18.33 -8.62 -12.72
N ALA A 73 19.61 -8.23 -12.65
CA ALA A 73 20.63 -8.70 -13.59
C ALA A 73 20.84 -10.23 -13.58
N ASP A 74 20.48 -10.90 -12.49
CA ASP A 74 20.52 -12.36 -12.35
C ASP A 74 19.20 -13.07 -12.77
N GLY A 75 18.24 -12.31 -13.29
CA GLY A 75 16.97 -12.82 -13.82
C GLY A 75 15.83 -12.93 -12.79
N ARG A 76 16.04 -12.53 -11.53
CA ARG A 76 14.96 -12.47 -10.54
C ARG A 76 13.91 -11.43 -10.96
N ASN A 77 12.64 -11.85 -11.04
CA ASN A 77 11.50 -10.95 -11.20
C ASN A 77 10.95 -10.55 -9.81
N VAL A 78 11.31 -9.37 -9.35
CA VAL A 78 11.00 -8.86 -8.01
C VAL A 78 9.84 -7.87 -8.08
N LYS A 79 8.84 -8.08 -7.23
CA LYS A 79 7.64 -7.24 -7.11
C LYS A 79 7.79 -6.42 -5.85
N TYR A 80 7.59 -5.12 -5.94
CA TYR A 80 7.71 -4.23 -4.80
C TYR A 80 6.55 -3.26 -4.74
N SER A 81 6.37 -2.66 -3.57
CA SER A 81 5.49 -1.52 -3.45
C SER A 81 6.14 -0.44 -2.60
N ALA A 82 5.99 0.80 -3.01
CA ALA A 82 6.53 1.96 -2.34
C ALA A 82 5.42 2.56 -1.45
N MET A 83 5.64 2.53 -0.14
CA MET A 83 4.76 3.08 0.89
C MET A 83 5.40 4.35 1.47
N PRO A 84 5.07 5.53 0.94
CA PRO A 84 5.36 6.78 1.63
C PRO A 84 4.69 6.84 3.01
N TYR A 85 5.20 7.71 3.88
CA TYR A 85 4.59 7.95 5.19
C TYR A 85 3.20 8.57 5.00
N ALA A 86 2.14 7.75 5.06
CA ALA A 86 0.80 8.10 4.59
C ALA A 86 0.17 9.36 5.22
N VAL A 87 0.63 9.72 6.42
CA VAL A 87 0.18 10.88 7.21
C VAL A 87 1.24 11.99 7.25
N ASP A 88 2.01 12.13 6.18
CA ASP A 88 3.05 13.16 6.04
C ASP A 88 2.46 14.57 6.25
N PRO A 89 3.05 15.40 7.14
CA PRO A 89 2.58 16.76 7.40
C PRO A 89 2.54 17.68 6.18
N ALA A 90 3.30 17.40 5.12
CA ALA A 90 3.24 18.16 3.87
C ALA A 90 1.97 17.90 3.06
N TYR A 91 1.30 16.75 3.28
CA TYR A 91 0.11 16.32 2.54
C TYR A 91 -1.02 15.91 3.50
N PRO A 92 -1.46 16.80 4.42
CA PRO A 92 -2.39 16.45 5.48
C PRO A 92 -3.74 15.99 4.92
N GLY A 93 -4.10 14.74 5.19
CA GLY A 93 -5.36 14.14 4.75
C GLY A 93 -5.40 13.75 3.26
N ALA A 94 -4.30 13.89 2.51
CA ALA A 94 -4.25 13.47 1.11
C ALA A 94 -4.32 11.94 0.98
N CYS A 95 -3.66 11.24 1.91
CA CYS A 95 -3.44 9.79 1.87
C CYS A 95 -3.92 9.06 3.12
N SER A 96 -4.88 9.66 3.84
CA SER A 96 -5.51 9.03 4.99
C SER A 96 -6.96 9.51 5.13
N ALA A 97 -7.87 8.57 5.33
CA ALA A 97 -9.28 8.82 5.62
C ALA A 97 -9.62 8.60 7.11
N LEU A 98 -8.60 8.42 7.95
CA LEU A 98 -8.79 8.10 9.35
C LEU A 98 -9.49 9.22 10.11
N SER A 99 -10.39 8.81 11.00
CA SER A 99 -10.95 9.66 12.05
C SER A 99 -10.61 9.00 13.38
N GLY A 100 -9.64 9.58 14.09
CA GLY A 100 -8.92 8.89 15.16
C GLY A 100 -7.95 7.85 14.63
N SER A 101 -7.38 7.04 15.52
CA SER A 101 -6.48 5.94 15.21
C SER A 101 -6.92 4.72 16.01
N PRO A 102 -7.57 3.71 15.38
CA PRO A 102 -8.02 2.50 16.06
C PRO A 102 -6.95 1.79 16.92
N ASN A 103 -5.66 1.90 16.55
CA ASN A 103 -4.56 1.25 17.26
C ASN A 103 -3.60 2.21 17.98
N ASP A 104 -4.00 3.47 18.15
CA ASP A 104 -3.17 4.55 18.74
C ASP A 104 -1.82 4.77 18.01
N ASP A 105 -1.74 4.36 16.74
CA ASP A 105 -0.66 4.60 15.79
C ASP A 105 -1.25 5.02 14.43
N ILE A 106 -1.42 6.32 14.24
CA ILE A 106 -2.11 6.87 13.07
C ILE A 106 -1.36 6.62 11.75
N ALA A 107 -0.03 6.47 11.82
CA ALA A 107 0.78 6.19 10.64
C ALA A 107 0.58 4.74 10.20
N ALA A 108 0.72 3.79 11.13
CA ALA A 108 0.50 2.37 10.84
C ALA A 108 -0.96 2.11 10.41
N ASP A 109 -1.93 2.74 11.07
CA ASP A 109 -3.36 2.59 10.72
C ASP A 109 -3.66 3.09 9.29
N ALA A 110 -3.00 4.18 8.87
CA ALA A 110 -3.17 4.72 7.52
C ALA A 110 -2.44 3.87 6.49
N GLU A 111 -1.24 3.38 6.81
CA GLU A 111 -0.45 2.54 5.92
C GLU A 111 -1.11 1.19 5.65
N VAL A 112 -1.78 0.56 6.62
CA VAL A 112 -2.49 -0.72 6.40
C VAL A 112 -3.57 -0.59 5.31
N ASN A 113 -4.21 0.57 5.19
CA ASN A 113 -5.13 0.85 4.11
C ASN A 113 -4.44 0.83 2.73
N LEU A 114 -3.28 1.48 2.61
CA LEU A 114 -2.52 1.53 1.35
C LEU A 114 -1.85 0.19 1.03
N ILE A 115 -1.30 -0.51 2.03
CA ILE A 115 -0.77 -1.87 1.86
C ILE A 115 -1.83 -2.78 1.25
N SER A 116 -3.07 -2.74 1.76
CA SER A 116 -4.15 -3.56 1.22
C SER A 116 -4.46 -3.22 -0.23
N HIS A 117 -4.42 -1.93 -0.59
CA HIS A 117 -4.64 -1.46 -1.96
C HIS A 117 -3.57 -2.04 -2.90
N GLU A 118 -2.31 -1.75 -2.62
CA GLU A 118 -1.19 -2.13 -3.48
C GLU A 118 -0.97 -3.65 -3.54
N THR A 119 -1.29 -4.37 -2.46
CA THR A 119 -1.20 -5.84 -2.43
C THR A 119 -2.23 -6.47 -3.36
N GLU A 120 -3.47 -5.96 -3.35
CA GLU A 120 -4.55 -6.50 -4.19
C GLU A 120 -4.31 -6.22 -5.67
N GLU A 121 -3.76 -5.05 -6.01
CA GLU A 121 -3.37 -4.70 -7.39
C GLU A 121 -2.22 -5.59 -7.86
N THR A 122 -1.13 -5.65 -7.08
CA THR A 122 0.01 -6.56 -7.38
C THR A 122 -0.44 -8.01 -7.56
N THR A 123 -1.47 -8.47 -6.84
CA THR A 123 -1.97 -9.84 -6.95
C THR A 123 -2.65 -10.12 -8.29
N THR A 124 -3.25 -9.10 -8.91
CA THR A 124 -3.93 -9.22 -10.21
C THR A 124 -3.13 -8.70 -11.39
N ASP A 125 -2.07 -7.95 -11.11
CA ASP A 125 -1.19 -7.36 -12.11
C ASP A 125 0.25 -7.18 -11.61
N GLU A 126 0.94 -8.29 -11.38
CA GLU A 126 2.24 -8.28 -10.74
C GLU A 126 3.36 -7.61 -11.57
N ASN A 127 3.20 -7.53 -12.91
CA ASN A 127 4.20 -6.99 -13.83
C ASN A 127 3.71 -5.79 -14.65
N LEU A 128 2.61 -5.15 -14.22
CA LEU A 128 2.04 -3.99 -14.91
C LEU A 128 1.62 -4.27 -16.37
N ASP A 129 1.23 -5.51 -16.67
CA ASP A 129 0.90 -5.99 -18.03
C ASP A 129 -0.32 -6.93 -18.09
N ALA A 130 -1.07 -7.02 -17.00
CA ALA A 130 -2.24 -7.89 -16.84
C ALA A 130 -3.54 -7.10 -16.61
N TRP A 131 -4.13 -7.17 -15.41
CA TRP A 131 -5.54 -6.82 -15.22
C TRP A 131 -5.78 -5.32 -15.07
N TYR A 132 -6.42 -4.72 -16.09
CA TYR A 132 -7.00 -3.38 -16.03
C TYR A 132 -8.36 -3.37 -16.70
N ASP A 133 -9.21 -2.40 -16.34
CA ASP A 133 -10.39 -2.10 -17.14
C ASP A 133 -10.08 -1.21 -18.36
N ALA A 134 -11.10 -0.92 -19.17
CA ALA A 134 -10.96 -0.10 -20.37
C ALA A 134 -10.56 1.38 -20.11
N SER A 135 -10.66 1.84 -18.86
CA SER A 135 -10.22 3.16 -18.41
C SER A 135 -8.81 3.13 -17.81
N GLY A 136 -8.18 1.95 -17.69
CA GLY A 136 -6.89 1.74 -17.05
C GLY A 136 -6.96 1.62 -15.53
N ALA A 137 -8.14 1.38 -14.94
CA ALA A 137 -8.28 1.22 -13.50
C ALA A 137 -8.11 -0.26 -13.09
N GLU A 138 -7.29 -0.50 -12.08
CA GLU A 138 -7.11 -1.80 -11.44
C GLU A 138 -8.22 -2.11 -10.43
N ASN A 139 -8.11 -3.28 -9.76
CA ASN A 139 -9.16 -3.80 -8.91
C ASN A 139 -9.33 -2.93 -7.65
N ALA A 140 -8.24 -2.52 -7.01
CA ALA A 140 -8.30 -1.65 -5.83
C ALA A 140 -8.64 -0.20 -6.22
N ASP A 141 -8.10 0.32 -7.32
CA ASP A 141 -8.48 1.62 -7.91
C ASP A 141 -9.99 1.83 -8.04
N LYS A 142 -10.71 0.83 -8.52
CA LYS A 142 -12.18 0.89 -8.71
C LYS A 142 -12.96 1.15 -7.43
N CYS A 143 -12.36 0.82 -6.28
CA CYS A 143 -12.95 0.95 -4.96
C CYS A 143 -12.12 1.89 -4.06
N ALA A 144 -11.19 2.64 -4.64
CA ALA A 144 -10.35 3.58 -3.93
C ALA A 144 -11.21 4.55 -3.11
N TRP A 145 -10.82 4.71 -1.85
CA TRP A 145 -11.44 5.53 -0.80
C TRP A 145 -12.88 5.13 -0.44
N GLN A 146 -13.30 3.92 -0.77
CA GLN A 146 -14.61 3.38 -0.39
C GLN A 146 -14.48 2.40 0.77
N PHE A 147 -15.00 2.77 1.93
CA PHE A 147 -14.84 1.99 3.17
C PHE A 147 -16.07 1.18 3.58
N GLY A 148 -17.17 1.27 2.81
CA GLY A 148 -18.40 0.54 3.08
C GLY A 148 -19.01 0.87 4.45
N GLN A 149 -19.51 -0.16 5.14
CA GLN A 149 -20.08 -0.02 6.48
C GLN A 149 -18.95 0.09 7.51
N THR A 150 -18.89 1.20 8.24
CA THR A 150 -17.95 1.40 9.34
C THR A 150 -18.62 1.19 10.71
N TYR A 151 -17.80 1.11 11.75
CA TYR A 151 -18.17 1.12 13.16
C TYR A 151 -17.22 2.00 13.98
N THR A 152 -17.66 2.42 15.16
CA THR A 152 -16.85 3.16 16.12
C THR A 152 -16.16 2.18 17.07
N THR A 153 -14.85 2.30 17.18
CA THR A 153 -13.99 1.49 18.06
C THR A 153 -14.08 1.96 19.51
N GLY A 154 -13.49 1.19 20.45
CA GLY A 154 -13.53 1.49 21.88
C GLY A 154 -12.90 2.83 22.28
N ASN A 155 -11.93 3.34 21.51
CA ASN A 155 -11.29 4.64 21.73
C ASN A 155 -11.97 5.80 20.96
N GLY A 156 -13.09 5.53 20.28
CA GLY A 156 -13.84 6.52 19.51
C GLY A 156 -13.39 6.70 18.06
N SER A 157 -12.38 5.96 17.60
CA SER A 157 -11.92 5.99 16.20
C SER A 157 -12.86 5.23 15.26
N THR A 158 -12.74 5.45 13.95
CA THR A 158 -13.51 4.73 12.92
C THR A 158 -12.75 3.52 12.37
N ALA A 159 -13.42 2.37 12.23
CA ALA A 159 -12.90 1.16 11.59
C ALA A 159 -14.00 0.47 10.76
N ASN A 160 -13.63 -0.47 9.89
CA ASN A 160 -14.57 -1.31 9.13
C ASN A 160 -14.21 -2.80 9.12
N ILE A 161 -13.03 -3.19 9.58
CA ILE A 161 -12.62 -4.58 9.76
C ILE A 161 -11.88 -4.80 11.07
N SER A 162 -11.97 -6.03 11.59
CA SER A 162 -11.20 -6.49 12.73
C SER A 162 -10.40 -7.73 12.33
N VAL A 163 -9.07 -7.62 12.37
CA VAL A 163 -8.13 -8.69 11.96
C VAL A 163 -7.05 -8.82 13.01
N GLY A 164 -6.82 -10.05 13.48
CA GLY A 164 -5.79 -10.32 14.49
C GLY A 164 -6.03 -9.63 15.84
N GLY A 165 -7.28 -9.28 16.17
CA GLY A 165 -7.63 -8.56 17.40
C GLY A 165 -7.36 -7.05 17.34
N ARG A 166 -7.10 -6.51 16.15
CA ARG A 166 -6.93 -5.08 15.89
C ARG A 166 -8.00 -4.59 14.92
N ASP A 167 -8.47 -3.38 15.14
CA ASP A 167 -9.45 -2.71 14.27
C ASP A 167 -8.72 -1.88 13.22
N TRP A 168 -9.22 -1.86 11.99
CA TRP A 168 -8.60 -1.12 10.88
C TRP A 168 -9.67 -0.46 10.02
N LEU A 169 -9.31 0.63 9.36
CA LEU A 169 -10.11 1.27 8.32
C LEU A 169 -9.43 1.00 6.97
N VAL A 170 -9.98 0.07 6.19
CA VAL A 170 -9.35 -0.40 4.95
C VAL A 170 -10.33 -0.27 3.78
N GLN A 171 -9.87 0.25 2.64
CA GLN A 171 -10.65 0.33 1.41
C GLN A 171 -11.23 -1.05 1.04
N MET A 172 -12.44 -1.06 0.49
CA MET A 172 -13.00 -2.25 -0.15
C MET A 172 -12.22 -2.56 -1.43
N ASN A 173 -12.22 -3.82 -1.87
CA ASN A 173 -11.68 -4.20 -3.18
C ASN A 173 -12.81 -4.53 -4.17
N TRP A 174 -12.54 -4.34 -5.46
CA TRP A 174 -13.49 -4.68 -6.51
C TRP A 174 -13.58 -6.20 -6.69
N VAL A 175 -14.81 -6.66 -6.83
CA VAL A 175 -15.15 -8.03 -7.16
C VAL A 175 -16.03 -8.03 -8.40
N ASN A 176 -15.83 -9.02 -9.27
CA ASN A 176 -16.69 -9.23 -10.43
C ASN A 176 -18.04 -9.83 -10.02
N ALA A 177 -18.87 -9.05 -9.30
CA ALA A 177 -20.18 -9.45 -8.81
C ALA A 177 -21.29 -8.65 -9.48
N THR A 178 -22.36 -9.35 -9.85
CA THR A 178 -23.55 -8.78 -10.49
C THR A 178 -24.54 -8.12 -9.51
N VAL A 179 -24.27 -8.14 -8.21
CA VAL A 179 -25.12 -7.55 -7.16
C VAL A 179 -24.29 -6.98 -6.01
N SER A 180 -24.62 -5.75 -5.57
CA SER A 180 -24.13 -5.22 -4.30
C SER A 180 -24.84 -5.89 -3.13
N LYS A 181 -24.10 -6.32 -2.11
CA LYS A 181 -24.68 -6.70 -0.81
C LYS A 181 -24.28 -5.64 0.22
N LYS A 182 -25.30 -4.90 0.70
CA LYS A 182 -25.29 -3.84 1.72
C LYS A 182 -24.36 -2.64 1.44
N GLY A 183 -24.95 -1.57 0.89
CA GLY A 183 -24.52 -0.18 1.10
C GLY A 183 -23.36 0.36 0.26
N GLY A 184 -22.56 -0.50 -0.38
CA GLY A 184 -21.48 -0.09 -1.29
C GLY A 184 -21.94 0.05 -2.75
N PRO A 185 -21.19 0.81 -3.59
CA PRO A 185 -21.39 0.81 -5.04
C PRO A 185 -21.17 -0.60 -5.61
N VAL A 186 -21.83 -0.90 -6.72
CA VAL A 186 -21.82 -2.23 -7.33
C VAL A 186 -20.38 -2.67 -7.60
N GLY A 187 -19.98 -3.79 -7.02
CA GLY A 187 -18.65 -4.38 -7.23
C GLY A 187 -17.68 -4.23 -6.05
N CYS A 188 -17.86 -3.29 -5.12
CA CYS A 188 -16.90 -3.14 -4.01
C CYS A 188 -17.30 -3.95 -2.77
N LYS A 189 -16.36 -4.73 -2.22
CA LYS A 189 -16.57 -5.52 -1.00
C LYS A 189 -15.39 -5.43 -0.04
N GLN A 190 -15.70 -5.49 1.25
CA GLN A 190 -14.70 -5.47 2.33
C GLN A 190 -13.96 -6.80 2.53
N GLY A 191 -14.48 -7.88 1.96
CA GLY A 191 -13.88 -9.20 2.07
C GLY A 191 -14.60 -10.23 1.21
N TRP A 192 -13.88 -11.33 0.95
CA TRP A 192 -14.41 -12.50 0.27
C TRP A 192 -15.18 -13.40 1.27
N PRO A 193 -16.30 -14.03 0.86
CA PRO A 193 -17.05 -14.94 1.71
C PRO A 193 -16.29 -16.23 2.04
#